data_AF-A0A8B7NL11-F1
#
_entry.id   AF-A0A8B7NL11-F1
#
_cell.length_a   1.000
_cell.length_b   1.000
_cell.length_c   1.000
_cell.angle_alpha   90.00
_cell.angle_beta   90.00
_cell.angle_gamma   90.00
#
_symmetry.space_group_name_H-M   'P 1'
#
loop_
_entity.id
_entity.type
_entity.pdbx_description
1 polymer ?
#
loop_
_entity_poly.entity_id
_entity_poly.type
_entity_poly.pdbx_seq_one_letter_code
_entity_poly.pdbx_strand_id
1 'polypeptide(L)'
;MRAMKLMLAIVGVLLSSTASWAKDTISKTNSAKLDKALQEAHTEEVAWKYVPLSGPAVDAEFSGNVSTQIGKTALLNCRIKYGGGKTVSWMRTRDLHLLTVGRFTYTSDDRFKAIHQSGSHDWLLKIHYVQKRDQGGYECQVSTNPPLSYTVWLQVVEPETRILGARDLHIHVGSNINLTCVVRHSPKAPAYMLWYHGKQVHLIQHN
;
A
#
# COMPACT_ATOMS: atom_id res chain seq x y z
N MET A 1 -18.75 -41.31 -14.12
CA MET A 1 -18.35 -42.60 -14.73
C MET A 1 -17.70 -42.33 -16.07
N ARG A 2 -16.57 -42.98 -16.37
CA ARG A 2 -15.74 -42.84 -17.61
C ARG A 2 -14.86 -41.58 -17.72
N ALA A 3 -13.98 -41.38 -16.74
CA ALA A 3 -12.71 -40.62 -16.90
C ALA A 3 -11.71 -40.85 -15.74
N MET A 4 -12.11 -41.57 -14.69
CA MET A 4 -11.30 -41.83 -13.48
C MET A 4 -10.85 -43.29 -13.38
N LYS A 5 -10.58 -43.92 -14.53
CA LYS A 5 -10.08 -45.31 -14.63
C LYS A 5 -8.81 -45.45 -15.48
N LEU A 6 -8.20 -44.34 -15.92
CA LEU A 6 -6.98 -44.36 -16.74
C LEU A 6 -5.73 -43.75 -16.07
N MET A 7 -5.85 -43.20 -14.85
CA MET A 7 -4.70 -42.68 -14.07
C MET A 7 -4.09 -43.69 -13.08
N LEU A 8 -4.72 -44.85 -12.85
CA LEU A 8 -4.18 -45.90 -11.97
C LEU A 8 -3.46 -47.06 -12.70
N ALA A 9 -3.37 -47.03 -14.03
CA ALA A 9 -2.72 -48.10 -14.80
C ALA A 9 -1.23 -47.85 -15.14
N ILE A 10 -0.68 -46.67 -14.86
CA ILE A 10 0.75 -46.34 -15.11
C ILE A 10 1.61 -46.39 -13.83
N VAL A 11 0.98 -46.45 -12.64
CA VAL A 11 1.71 -46.66 -11.37
C VAL A 11 1.88 -48.15 -11.02
N GLY A 12 1.20 -49.06 -11.74
CA GLY A 12 1.10 -50.48 -11.36
C GLY A 12 1.93 -51.49 -12.18
N VAL A 13 2.64 -51.10 -13.24
CA VAL A 13 3.28 -52.06 -14.18
C VAL A 13 4.81 -51.93 -14.29
N LEU A 14 5.46 -51.17 -13.40
CA LEU A 14 6.93 -51.17 -13.27
C LEU A 14 7.42 -51.38 -11.83
N LEU A 15 6.83 -52.33 -11.11
CA LEU A 15 7.38 -52.87 -9.87
C LEU A 15 7.33 -54.40 -9.88
N SER A 16 7.94 -55.01 -10.90
CA SER A 16 8.22 -56.45 -10.94
C SER A 16 9.72 -56.73 -11.08
N SER A 17 10.56 -55.98 -10.38
CA SER A 17 11.87 -56.48 -9.96
C SER A 17 12.10 -56.07 -8.52
N THR A 18 12.12 -57.07 -7.64
CA THR A 18 12.38 -56.90 -6.21
C THR A 18 13.83 -56.54 -6.00
N ALA A 19 14.12 -55.24 -6.00
CA ALA A 19 15.43 -54.75 -5.62
C ALA A 19 15.54 -54.76 -4.08
N SER A 20 16.34 -55.69 -3.56
CA SER A 20 16.62 -55.90 -2.11
C SER A 20 16.93 -54.61 -1.35
N TRP A 21 17.55 -53.63 -2.02
CA TRP A 21 17.98 -52.36 -1.43
C TRP A 21 16.83 -51.44 -0.98
N ALA A 22 15.62 -51.59 -1.54
CA ALA A 22 14.45 -50.81 -1.11
C ALA A 22 13.89 -51.31 0.24
N LYS A 23 13.98 -52.62 0.49
CA LYS A 23 13.62 -53.23 1.78
C LYS A 23 14.66 -52.89 2.87
N ASP A 24 15.94 -52.84 2.50
CA ASP A 24 17.03 -52.50 3.42
C ASP A 24 17.01 -51.04 3.86
N THR A 25 16.50 -50.14 3.02
CA THR A 25 16.44 -48.69 3.34
C THR A 25 15.33 -48.37 4.34
N ILE A 26 14.18 -49.06 4.26
CA ILE A 26 13.08 -48.93 5.22
C ILE A 26 13.49 -49.54 6.58
N SER A 27 14.25 -50.63 6.58
CA SER A 27 14.76 -51.28 7.80
C SER A 27 15.81 -50.46 8.58
N LYS A 28 16.48 -49.49 7.96
CA LYS A 28 17.58 -48.72 8.57
C LYS A 28 17.16 -47.36 9.13
N THR A 29 15.88 -47.01 9.02
CA THR A 29 15.39 -45.71 9.50
C THR A 29 14.89 -45.84 10.94
N ASN A 30 15.52 -45.13 11.88
CA ASN A 30 15.11 -45.17 13.29
C ASN A 30 13.68 -44.62 13.44
N SER A 31 12.82 -45.33 14.17
CA SER A 31 11.45 -44.93 14.52
C SER A 31 11.37 -43.46 14.99
N ALA A 32 12.31 -43.02 15.83
CA ALA A 32 12.39 -41.64 16.29
C ALA A 32 12.61 -40.59 15.16
N LYS A 33 13.29 -40.98 14.07
CA LYS A 33 13.50 -40.12 12.90
C LYS A 33 12.25 -40.07 12.02
N LEU A 34 11.53 -41.19 11.94
CA LEU A 34 10.25 -41.27 11.25
C LEU A 34 9.15 -40.50 11.99
N ASP A 35 9.08 -40.65 13.31
CA ASP A 35 8.17 -39.93 14.19
C ASP A 35 8.46 -38.43 14.17
N LYS A 36 9.75 -38.03 14.17
CA LYS A 36 10.14 -36.62 14.00
C LYS A 36 9.69 -36.06 12.64
N ALA A 37 9.90 -36.80 11.55
CA ALA A 37 9.45 -36.37 10.22
C ALA A 37 7.91 -36.33 10.11
N LEU A 38 7.22 -37.26 10.77
CA LEU A 38 5.75 -37.26 10.87
C LEU A 38 5.26 -36.08 11.71
N GLN A 39 5.91 -35.75 12.83
CA GLN A 39 5.61 -34.57 13.63
C GLN A 39 5.86 -33.29 12.83
N GLU A 40 7.00 -33.19 12.12
CA GLU A 40 7.34 -32.04 11.27
C GLU A 40 6.32 -31.87 10.13
N ALA A 41 5.93 -32.97 9.47
CA ALA A 41 4.89 -32.97 8.45
C ALA A 41 3.50 -32.61 9.03
N HIS A 42 3.15 -33.10 10.22
CA HIS A 42 1.90 -32.73 10.90
C HIS A 42 1.90 -31.25 11.32
N THR A 43 3.07 -30.69 11.63
CA THR A 43 3.22 -29.26 11.96
C THR A 43 3.08 -28.40 10.71
N GLU A 44 3.63 -28.83 9.56
CA GLU A 44 3.35 -28.21 8.25
C GLU A 44 1.87 -28.36 7.87
N GLU A 45 1.22 -29.47 8.22
CA GLU A 45 -0.21 -29.65 7.95
C GLU A 45 -1.10 -28.73 8.78
N VAL A 46 -0.77 -28.55 10.06
CA VAL A 46 -1.48 -27.61 10.94
C VAL A 46 -1.18 -26.15 10.55
N ALA A 47 -0.03 -25.86 9.95
CA ALA A 47 0.31 -24.51 9.47
C ALA A 47 -0.56 -24.06 8.28
N TRP A 48 -0.93 -24.95 7.35
CA TRP A 48 -1.87 -24.58 6.28
C TRP A 48 -3.31 -24.43 6.76
N LYS A 49 -3.66 -24.98 7.93
CA LYS A 49 -4.99 -24.87 8.53
C LYS A 49 -5.36 -23.45 8.98
N TYR A 50 -4.36 -22.55 9.09
CA TYR A 50 -4.54 -21.13 9.42
C TYR A 50 -4.32 -20.18 8.24
N VAL A 51 -4.21 -20.69 7.00
CA VAL A 51 -4.27 -19.83 5.82
C VAL A 51 -5.74 -19.43 5.63
N PRO A 52 -6.08 -18.13 5.69
CA PRO A 52 -7.45 -17.72 5.40
C PRO A 52 -7.79 -18.16 3.98
N LEU A 53 -8.87 -18.91 3.84
CA LEU A 53 -9.39 -19.44 2.56
C LEU A 53 -9.65 -18.34 1.51
N SER A 54 -9.70 -17.08 1.91
CA SER A 54 -10.00 -15.91 1.09
C SER A 54 -8.83 -15.34 0.27
N GLY A 55 -7.60 -15.85 0.43
CA GLY A 55 -6.43 -15.38 -0.33
C GLY A 55 -6.00 -13.95 0.01
N PRO A 56 -5.09 -13.34 -0.79
CA PRO A 56 -4.67 -11.96 -0.59
C PRO A 56 -5.86 -11.00 -0.64
N ALA A 57 -5.91 -10.05 0.30
CA ALA A 57 -6.97 -9.06 0.38
C ALA A 57 -6.40 -7.67 0.67
N VAL A 58 -7.01 -6.63 0.11
CA VAL A 58 -6.64 -5.25 0.41
C VAL A 58 -7.32 -4.82 1.70
N ASP A 59 -6.54 -4.22 2.60
CA ASP A 59 -7.02 -3.64 3.84
C ASP A 59 -7.48 -2.19 3.61
N ALA A 60 -8.77 -2.02 3.34
CA ALA A 60 -9.35 -0.73 2.97
C ALA A 60 -9.19 0.34 4.06
N GLU A 61 -9.19 -0.06 5.34
CA GLU A 61 -9.01 0.86 6.49
C GLU A 61 -7.66 1.59 6.42
N PHE A 62 -6.61 0.91 5.96
CA PHE A 62 -5.27 1.47 5.84
C PHE A 62 -4.91 1.90 4.42
N SER A 63 -5.84 1.76 3.47
CA SER A 63 -5.68 2.10 2.05
C SER A 63 -6.69 3.19 1.64
N GLY A 64 -6.89 4.17 2.52
CA GLY A 64 -7.87 5.24 2.31
C GLY A 64 -7.42 6.33 1.34
N ASN A 65 -8.39 7.16 0.93
CA ASN A 65 -8.13 8.34 0.10
C ASN A 65 -7.22 9.34 0.81
N VAL A 66 -6.37 10.03 0.04
CA VAL A 66 -5.34 10.94 0.55
C VAL A 66 -5.61 12.35 0.04
N SER A 67 -5.61 13.33 0.94
CA SER A 67 -5.59 14.75 0.58
C SER A 67 -4.24 15.35 0.93
N THR A 68 -3.60 16.03 -0.02
CA THR A 68 -2.32 16.72 0.21
C THR A 68 -2.32 18.12 -0.36
N GLN A 69 -1.44 18.96 0.18
CA GLN A 69 -1.23 20.30 -0.34
C GLN A 69 -0.28 20.28 -1.55
N ILE A 70 -0.53 21.17 -2.51
CA ILE A 70 0.38 21.41 -3.64
C ILE A 70 1.83 21.66 -3.18
N GLY A 71 2.80 21.10 -3.90
CA GLY A 71 4.24 21.18 -3.59
C GLY A 71 4.71 20.27 -2.44
N LYS A 72 3.80 19.70 -1.63
CA LYS A 72 4.14 18.71 -0.60
C LYS A 72 4.29 17.31 -1.21
N THR A 73 4.64 16.35 -0.36
CA THR A 73 4.73 14.93 -0.74
C THR A 73 3.42 14.24 -0.41
N ALA A 74 2.85 13.51 -1.37
CA ALA A 74 1.77 12.56 -1.09
C ALA A 74 2.35 11.17 -0.79
N LEU A 75 1.70 10.45 0.12
CA LEU A 75 2.00 9.07 0.43
C LEU A 75 0.70 8.27 0.37
N LEU A 76 0.57 7.44 -0.66
CA LEU A 76 -0.59 6.59 -0.86
C LEU A 76 -0.22 5.19 -0.36
N ASN A 77 -1.03 4.63 0.53
CA ASN A 77 -0.81 3.29 1.06
C ASN A 77 -1.76 2.29 0.40
N CYS A 78 -1.25 1.10 0.13
CA CYS A 78 -2.05 -0.07 -0.19
C CYS A 78 -1.56 -1.22 0.69
N ARG A 79 -2.32 -1.52 1.73
CA ARG A 79 -1.98 -2.57 2.70
C ARG A 79 -2.58 -3.90 2.24
N ILE A 80 -1.74 -4.91 2.09
CA ILE A 80 -2.17 -6.25 1.64
C ILE A 80 -2.12 -7.25 2.80
N LYS A 81 -3.29 -7.71 3.21
CA LYS A 81 -3.45 -8.84 4.12
C LYS A 81 -3.22 -10.14 3.37
N TYR A 82 -2.49 -11.06 3.99
CA TYR A 82 -2.21 -12.41 3.44
C TYR A 82 -1.56 -12.38 2.05
N GLY A 83 -0.70 -11.39 1.82
CA GLY A 83 -0.09 -11.13 0.51
C GLY A 83 0.80 -12.25 -0.03
N GLY A 84 1.26 -13.21 0.79
CA GLY A 84 1.85 -14.47 0.33
C GLY A 84 2.88 -14.36 -0.80
N GLY A 85 3.88 -13.49 -0.65
CA GLY A 85 4.92 -13.27 -1.66
C GLY A 85 4.45 -12.63 -2.97
N LYS A 86 3.19 -12.20 -3.06
CA LYS A 86 2.67 -11.45 -4.22
C LYS A 86 3.32 -10.07 -4.27
N THR A 87 3.48 -9.58 -5.49
CA THR A 87 4.01 -8.25 -5.77
C THR A 87 2.85 -7.28 -5.97
N VAL A 88 3.00 -6.05 -5.48
CA VAL A 88 2.05 -4.96 -5.73
C VAL A 88 2.64 -4.00 -6.75
N SER A 89 1.82 -3.61 -7.71
CA SER A 89 2.15 -2.59 -8.70
C SER A 89 1.24 -1.39 -8.53
N TRP A 90 1.74 -0.18 -8.80
CA TRP A 90 0.93 1.03 -8.82
C TRP A 90 0.73 1.50 -10.25
N MET A 91 -0.51 1.82 -10.60
CA MET A 91 -0.91 2.32 -11.91
C MET A 91 -1.72 3.60 -11.76
N ARG A 92 -1.48 4.57 -12.63
CA ARG A 92 -2.30 5.78 -12.70
C ARG A 92 -3.54 5.50 -13.55
N THR A 93 -4.72 5.71 -12.98
CA THR A 93 -5.99 5.28 -13.63
C THR A 93 -6.35 6.07 -14.88
N ARG A 94 -6.00 7.37 -14.95
CA ARG A 94 -6.42 8.25 -16.05
C ARG A 94 -5.85 7.88 -17.43
N ASP A 95 -4.66 7.29 -17.44
CA ASP A 95 -3.87 7.00 -18.65
C ASP A 95 -3.27 5.59 -18.62
N LEU A 96 -3.67 4.77 -17.64
CA LEU A 96 -3.19 3.40 -17.42
C LEU A 96 -1.66 3.32 -17.36
N HIS A 97 -1.01 4.40 -16.90
CA HIS A 97 0.45 4.46 -16.86
C HIS A 97 0.98 3.70 -15.65
N LEU A 98 1.81 2.68 -15.90
CA LEU A 98 2.48 1.92 -14.85
C LEU A 98 3.52 2.80 -14.15
N LEU A 99 3.40 2.93 -12.83
CA LEU A 99 4.26 3.78 -12.01
C LEU A 99 5.36 2.95 -11.33
N THR A 100 4.98 1.86 -10.69
CA THR A 100 5.91 1.02 -9.91
C THR A 100 5.52 -0.45 -9.98
N VAL A 101 6.52 -1.33 -9.83
CA VAL A 101 6.34 -2.78 -9.67
C VAL A 101 7.16 -3.23 -8.47
N GLY A 102 6.48 -3.66 -7.41
CA GLY A 102 7.10 -4.01 -6.15
C GLY A 102 7.89 -2.83 -5.57
N ARG A 103 9.20 -3.00 -5.42
CA ARG A 103 10.13 -1.98 -4.93
C ARG A 103 10.77 -1.13 -6.03
N PHE A 104 10.49 -1.46 -7.29
CA PHE A 104 11.08 -0.79 -8.44
C PHE A 104 10.15 0.29 -8.98
N THR A 105 10.70 1.46 -9.27
CA THR A 105 9.96 2.55 -9.93
C THR A 105 10.12 2.36 -11.44
N TYR A 106 9.01 2.21 -12.15
CA TYR A 106 8.99 1.95 -13.60
C TYR A 106 8.92 3.25 -14.41
N THR A 107 8.13 4.22 -13.93
CA THR A 107 8.00 5.52 -14.60
C THR A 107 9.33 6.29 -14.60
N SER A 108 9.56 7.09 -15.65
CA SER A 108 10.69 8.01 -15.75
C SER A 108 10.52 9.30 -14.94
N ASP A 109 9.31 9.58 -14.43
CA ASP A 109 9.07 10.72 -13.56
C ASP A 109 9.65 10.44 -12.17
N ASP A 110 10.80 11.08 -11.89
CA ASP A 110 11.57 10.92 -10.65
C ASP A 110 10.82 11.28 -9.36
N ARG A 111 9.69 11.97 -9.47
CA ARG A 111 8.89 12.32 -8.30
C ARG A 111 8.19 11.11 -7.70
N PHE A 112 7.89 10.10 -8.51
CA PHE A 112 7.26 8.86 -8.06
C PHE A 112 8.32 7.92 -7.53
N LYS A 113 8.11 7.35 -6.35
CA LYS A 113 8.99 6.33 -5.77
C LYS A 113 8.18 5.24 -5.08
N ALA A 114 8.57 4.00 -5.33
CA ALA A 114 8.06 2.83 -4.63
C ALA A 114 8.70 2.71 -3.24
N ILE A 115 7.90 2.52 -2.19
CA ILE A 115 8.38 2.27 -0.83
C ILE A 115 7.72 1.01 -0.31
N HIS A 116 8.54 0.03 0.06
CA HIS A 116 8.09 -1.18 0.72
C HIS A 116 9.22 -1.70 1.61
N GLN A 117 8.92 -1.91 2.88
CA GLN A 117 9.85 -2.49 3.85
C GLN A 117 9.67 -4.00 3.86
N SER A 118 10.79 -4.73 3.90
CA SER A 118 10.77 -6.19 3.92
C SER A 118 9.98 -6.70 5.14
N GLY A 119 8.98 -7.56 4.90
CA GLY A 119 8.11 -8.09 5.96
C GLY A 119 6.92 -7.19 6.32
N SER A 120 6.83 -5.97 5.79
CA SER A 120 5.64 -5.12 5.97
C SER A 120 4.50 -5.56 5.05
N HIS A 121 3.26 -5.28 5.45
CA HIS A 121 2.09 -5.41 4.60
C HIS A 121 1.80 -4.14 3.78
N ASP A 122 2.51 -3.05 4.07
CA ASP A 122 2.32 -1.74 3.43
C ASP A 122 3.11 -1.62 2.13
N TRP A 123 2.41 -1.27 1.07
CA TRP A 123 2.96 -0.92 -0.23
C TRP A 123 2.65 0.54 -0.52
N LEU A 124 3.67 1.38 -0.38
CA LEU A 124 3.52 2.82 -0.43
C LEU A 124 3.96 3.37 -1.79
N LEU A 125 3.12 4.21 -2.38
CA LEU A 125 3.50 5.08 -3.49
C LEU A 125 3.78 6.48 -2.94
N LYS A 126 5.02 6.93 -3.07
CA LYS A 126 5.43 8.29 -2.71
C LYS A 126 5.46 9.16 -3.95
N ILE A 127 4.87 10.35 -3.86
CA ILE A 127 4.85 11.35 -4.94
C ILE A 127 5.42 12.65 -4.39
N HIS A 128 6.59 13.05 -4.84
CA HIS A 128 7.24 14.30 -4.47
C HIS A 128 6.70 15.50 -5.25
N TYR A 129 6.71 16.68 -4.64
CA TYR A 129 6.33 17.95 -5.25
C TYR A 129 5.00 17.84 -6.01
N VAL A 130 3.96 17.43 -5.30
CA VAL A 130 2.65 17.11 -5.88
C VAL A 130 2.08 18.35 -6.57
N GLN A 131 1.56 18.16 -7.78
CA GLN A 131 0.98 19.21 -8.60
C GLN A 131 -0.52 19.00 -8.74
N LYS A 132 -1.26 20.06 -9.08
CA LYS A 132 -2.71 19.95 -9.28
C LYS A 132 -3.09 18.89 -10.32
N ARG A 133 -2.25 18.71 -11.35
CA ARG A 133 -2.41 17.68 -12.38
C ARG A 133 -2.22 16.24 -11.88
N ASP A 134 -1.64 16.02 -10.70
CA ASP A 134 -1.49 14.67 -10.14
C ASP A 134 -2.77 14.20 -9.42
N GLN A 135 -3.76 15.08 -9.25
CA GLN A 135 -5.05 14.70 -8.67
C GLN A 135 -5.74 13.60 -9.51
N GLY A 136 -6.25 12.56 -8.84
CA GLY A 136 -6.95 11.46 -9.50
C GLY A 136 -6.81 10.12 -8.78
N GLY A 137 -7.29 9.06 -9.43
CA GLY A 137 -7.20 7.69 -8.92
C GLY A 137 -5.86 7.04 -9.22
N TYR A 138 -5.34 6.32 -8.25
CA TYR A 138 -4.15 5.47 -8.35
C TYR A 138 -4.54 4.06 -7.94
N GLU A 139 -4.40 3.11 -8.84
CA GLU A 139 -4.74 1.72 -8.61
C GLU A 139 -3.51 0.96 -8.09
N CYS A 140 -3.65 0.29 -6.96
CA CYS A 140 -2.73 -0.75 -6.55
C CYS A 140 -3.24 -2.11 -7.04
N GLN A 141 -2.39 -2.82 -7.77
CA GLN A 141 -2.69 -4.12 -8.38
C GLN A 141 -1.80 -5.19 -7.77
N VAL A 142 -2.40 -6.21 -7.17
CA VAL A 142 -1.72 -7.37 -6.60
C VAL A 142 -1.58 -8.44 -7.69
N SER A 143 -0.41 -9.10 -7.74
CA SER A 143 -0.09 -10.16 -8.72
C SER A 143 -0.81 -11.50 -8.47
N THR A 144 -2.12 -11.46 -8.23
CA THR A 144 -3.02 -12.62 -8.14
C THR A 144 -3.58 -12.98 -9.53
N ASN A 145 -4.24 -14.13 -9.65
CA ASN A 145 -4.96 -14.53 -10.86
C ASN A 145 -6.42 -14.87 -10.51
N PRO A 146 -7.42 -14.04 -10.88
CA PRO A 146 -7.26 -12.76 -11.58
C PRO A 146 -6.58 -11.68 -10.70
N PRO A 147 -6.03 -10.61 -11.30
CA PRO A 147 -5.42 -9.53 -10.53
C PRO A 147 -6.42 -8.87 -9.59
N LEU A 148 -6.00 -8.68 -8.34
CA LEU A 148 -6.76 -7.95 -7.34
C LEU A 148 -6.37 -6.47 -7.44
N SER A 149 -7.34 -5.61 -7.75
CA SER A 149 -7.13 -4.17 -7.90
C SER A 149 -7.88 -3.38 -6.83
N TYR A 150 -7.29 -2.28 -6.38
CA TYR A 150 -7.91 -1.34 -5.46
C TYR A 150 -7.45 0.09 -5.75
N THR A 151 -8.39 1.03 -5.83
CA THR A 151 -8.10 2.43 -6.19
C THR A 151 -8.05 3.33 -4.96
N VAL A 152 -6.95 4.05 -4.81
CA VAL A 152 -6.76 5.14 -3.85
C VAL A 152 -6.89 6.47 -4.57
N TRP A 153 -7.75 7.36 -4.07
CA TRP A 153 -7.91 8.71 -4.65
C TRP A 153 -6.97 9.71 -3.99
N LEU A 154 -6.21 10.44 -4.81
CA LEU A 154 -5.40 11.58 -4.39
C LEU A 154 -6.14 12.88 -4.70
N GLN A 155 -6.45 13.65 -3.66
CA GLN A 155 -6.93 15.02 -3.76
C GLN A 155 -5.78 16.01 -3.54
N VAL A 156 -5.58 16.93 -4.47
CA VAL A 156 -4.55 17.98 -4.36
C VAL A 156 -5.22 19.31 -4.08
N VAL A 157 -4.97 19.87 -2.90
CA VAL A 157 -5.56 21.14 -2.47
C VAL A 157 -4.53 22.27 -2.45
N GLU A 158 -5.02 23.47 -2.70
CA GLU A 158 -4.27 24.71 -2.62
C GLU A 158 -4.95 25.58 -1.56
N PRO A 159 -4.29 25.81 -0.40
CA PRO A 159 -4.86 26.65 0.64
C PRO A 159 -5.01 28.08 0.16
N GLU A 160 -6.21 28.62 0.37
CA GLU A 160 -6.53 30.01 0.04
C GLU A 160 -6.65 30.80 1.34
N THR A 161 -6.00 31.96 1.42
CA THR A 161 -6.09 32.85 2.57
C THR A 161 -6.87 34.10 2.20
N ARG A 162 -7.80 34.51 3.06
CA ARG A 162 -8.59 35.73 2.86
C ARG A 162 -8.77 36.48 4.17
N ILE A 163 -8.42 37.76 4.17
CA ILE A 163 -8.76 38.68 5.26
C ILE A 163 -10.22 39.11 5.07
N LEU A 164 -11.02 38.97 6.13
CA LEU A 164 -12.41 39.42 6.14
C LEU A 164 -12.48 40.95 6.24
N GLY A 165 -13.48 41.55 5.59
CA GLY A 165 -13.69 42.99 5.56
C GLY A 165 -13.37 43.62 4.22
N ALA A 166 -13.33 44.95 4.19
CA ALA A 166 -12.94 45.73 3.02
C ALA A 166 -11.42 45.65 2.79
N ARG A 167 -10.98 45.82 1.53
CA ARG A 167 -9.55 45.88 1.18
C ARG A 167 -8.87 47.08 1.82
N ASP A 168 -9.56 48.23 1.79
CA ASP A 168 -9.10 49.48 2.38
C ASP A 168 -9.98 49.83 3.57
N LEU A 169 -9.37 49.99 4.74
CA LEU A 169 -10.06 50.31 5.99
C LEU A 169 -9.59 51.68 6.48
N HIS A 170 -10.52 52.62 6.65
CA HIS A 170 -10.24 53.95 7.18
C HIS A 170 -10.74 54.01 8.62
N ILE A 171 -9.83 54.29 9.57
CA ILE A 171 -10.12 54.18 11.00
C ILE A 171 -9.62 55.44 11.70
N HIS A 172 -10.37 55.91 12.70
CA HIS A 172 -9.96 57.04 13.52
C HIS A 172 -8.80 56.70 14.46
N VAL A 173 -7.96 57.70 14.72
CA VAL A 173 -6.85 57.60 15.67
C VAL A 173 -7.37 57.19 17.04
N GLY A 174 -6.69 56.22 17.68
CA GLY A 174 -7.07 55.69 19.00
C GLY A 174 -8.12 54.57 18.96
N SER A 175 -8.66 54.23 17.79
CA SER A 175 -9.55 53.08 17.64
C SER A 175 -8.77 51.77 17.46
N ASN A 176 -9.39 50.64 17.86
CA ASN A 176 -8.82 49.32 17.66
C ASN A 176 -9.19 48.76 16.27
N ILE A 177 -8.25 48.03 15.66
CA ILE A 177 -8.49 47.29 14.41
C ILE A 177 -8.60 45.79 14.72
N ASN A 178 -9.58 45.11 14.09
CA ASN A 178 -9.69 43.67 14.12
C ASN A 178 -9.54 43.12 12.69
N LEU A 179 -8.43 42.42 12.44
CA LEU A 179 -8.17 41.75 11.17
C LEU A 179 -8.32 40.24 11.37
N THR A 180 -9.32 39.66 10.72
CA THR A 180 -9.57 38.21 10.76
C THR A 180 -9.14 37.58 9.43
N CYS A 181 -8.15 36.70 9.47
CA CYS A 181 -7.75 35.89 8.31
C CYS A 181 -8.41 34.51 8.38
N VAL A 182 -9.01 34.08 7.26
CA VAL A 182 -9.59 32.76 7.10
C VAL A 182 -8.76 31.98 6.10
N VAL A 183 -8.32 30.79 6.49
CA VAL A 183 -7.64 29.82 5.62
C VAL A 183 -8.64 28.77 5.17
N ARG A 184 -8.84 28.64 3.86
CA ARG A 184 -9.72 27.64 3.24
C ARG A 184 -8.89 26.56 2.57
N HIS A 185 -9.52 25.41 2.34
CA HIS A 185 -8.94 24.31 1.55
C HIS A 185 -7.59 23.77 2.07
N SER A 186 -7.32 23.89 3.37
CA SER A 186 -6.17 23.26 4.02
C SER A 186 -6.56 21.88 4.58
N PRO A 187 -5.84 20.77 4.27
CA PRO A 187 -6.15 19.45 4.81
C PRO A 187 -5.95 19.37 6.32
N LYS A 188 -4.99 20.14 6.84
CA LYS A 188 -4.64 20.22 8.25
C LYS A 188 -4.56 21.70 8.63
N ALA A 189 -4.90 22.02 9.88
CA ALA A 189 -4.70 23.36 10.41
C ALA A 189 -3.23 23.79 10.27
N PRO A 190 -2.95 25.05 9.86
CA PRO A 190 -1.59 25.57 9.76
C PRO A 190 -0.94 25.62 11.16
N ALA A 191 0.36 25.33 11.23
CA ALA A 191 1.09 25.37 12.50
C ALA A 191 1.30 26.81 13.03
N TYR A 192 1.35 27.79 12.13
CA TYR A 192 1.49 29.20 12.47
C TYR A 192 0.82 30.07 11.40
N MET A 193 0.45 31.29 11.77
CA MET A 193 0.02 32.33 10.84
C MET A 193 0.97 33.52 10.90
N LEU A 194 1.40 34.00 9.72
CA LEU A 194 2.25 35.17 9.58
C LEU A 194 1.44 36.36 9.11
N TRP A 195 1.51 37.45 9.85
CA TRP A 195 0.98 38.74 9.44
C TRP A 195 2.13 39.65 9.03
N TYR A 196 1.98 40.32 7.89
CA TYR A 196 2.97 41.24 7.37
C TYR A 196 2.43 42.67 7.40
N HIS A 197 3.18 43.57 8.02
CA HIS A 197 2.93 45.00 7.95
C HIS A 197 4.13 45.68 7.28
N GLY A 198 3.97 46.03 5.99
CA GLY A 198 5.09 46.43 5.16
C GLY A 198 6.15 45.33 5.08
N LYS A 199 7.34 45.57 5.64
CA LYS A 199 8.45 44.59 5.72
C LYS A 199 8.55 43.87 7.07
N GLN A 200 7.73 44.24 8.05
CA GLN A 200 7.76 43.65 9.39
C GLN A 200 6.85 42.42 9.46
N VAL A 201 7.30 41.41 10.20
CA VAL A 201 6.62 40.12 10.36
C VAL A 201 6.15 39.97 11.79
N HIS A 202 4.87 39.64 11.96
CA HIS A 202 4.26 39.30 13.24
C HIS A 202 3.81 37.84 13.22
N LEU A 203 4.36 37.04 14.14
CA LEU A 203 4.00 35.65 14.34
C LEU A 203 2.82 35.57 15.32
N ILE A 204 1.72 34.95 14.87
CA ILE A 204 0.60 34.62 15.75
C ILE A 204 0.56 33.10 15.88
N GLN A 205 0.79 32.60 17.09
CA GLN A 205 0.66 31.18 17.42
C GLN A 205 -0.79 30.87 17.80
N HIS A 206 -1.29 29.73 17.35
CA HIS A 206 -2.52 29.15 17.87
C HIS A 206 -2.21 28.60 19.27
N ASN A 207 -2.96 29.08 20.27
CA ASN A 207 -2.94 28.51 21.63
C ASN A 207 -3.79 27.24 21.68
#